data_AF-A0A1F9YIZ0-F1
#
_entry.id   AF-A0A1F9YIZ0-F1
#
_cell.length_a   1.000
_cell.length_b   1.000
_cell.length_c   1.000
_cell.angle_alpha   90.00
_cell.angle_beta   90.00
_cell.angle_gamma   90.00
#
_symmetry.space_group_name_H-M   'P 1'
#
loop_
_entity.id
_entity.type
_entity.pdbx_description
1 polymer ?
#
loop_
_entity_poly.entity_id
_entity_poly.type
_entity_poly.pdbx_seq_one_letter_code
_entity_poly.pdbx_strand_id
1 'polypeptide(L)'
;MDISLSGAFLRCDIELKVGSQYHLKASSPSAAELPFRVAREIPRAQVAKKEARHYGLTFLPSPGDEQRLRLLLDKLPRGDSLEQDKRARSVRGYWS
;
A
#
# COMPACT_ATOMS: atom_id res chain seq x y z
N MET A 1 -0.05 6.34 5.06
CA MET A 1 -0.29 4.94 4.68
C MET A 1 -0.21 4.93 3.18
N ASP A 2 0.87 4.35 2.63
CA ASP A 2 1.16 4.50 1.20
C ASP A 2 0.45 3.40 0.41
N ILE A 3 -0.30 3.82 -0.60
CA ILE A 3 -1.03 2.96 -1.53
C ILE A 3 -0.58 3.30 -2.95
N SER A 4 -0.38 2.26 -3.75
CA SER A 4 0.10 2.31 -5.13
C SER A 4 -0.72 1.35 -6.00
N LEU A 5 -0.54 1.41 -7.31
CA LEU A 5 -1.21 0.49 -8.24
C LEU A 5 -0.83 -0.98 -8.01
N SER A 6 0.42 -1.24 -7.61
CA SER A 6 0.95 -2.58 -7.39
C SER A 6 0.66 -3.14 -5.99
N GLY A 7 0.31 -2.29 -5.02
CA GLY A 7 0.21 -2.71 -3.64
C GLY A 7 0.00 -1.58 -2.64
N ALA A 8 -0.14 -1.96 -1.38
CA ALA A 8 -0.32 -1.01 -0.28
C ALA A 8 0.40 -1.49 0.98
N PHE A 9 0.67 -0.55 1.89
CA PHE A 9 1.06 -0.88 3.25
C PHE A 9 -0.17 -0.87 4.14
N LEU A 10 -0.50 -2.01 4.75
CA LEU A 10 -1.61 -2.14 5.68
C LEU A 10 -1.08 -2.20 7.11
N ARG A 11 -1.71 -1.41 7.99
CA ARG A 11 -1.58 -1.57 9.44
C ARG A 11 -2.84 -2.30 9.93
N CYS A 12 -2.66 -3.41 10.63
CA CYS A 12 -3.75 -4.24 11.13
C CYS A 12 -3.43 -4.73 12.54
N ASP A 13 -4.44 -4.81 13.40
CA ASP A 13 -4.29 -5.34 14.76
C ASP A 13 -4.42 -6.88 14.80
N ILE A 14 -4.81 -7.49 13.68
CA ILE A 14 -4.96 -8.92 13.49
C ILE A 14 -3.78 -9.47 12.69
N GLU A 15 -3.31 -10.65 13.06
CA GLU A 15 -2.30 -11.40 12.32
C GLU A 15 -2.82 -11.82 10.93
N LEU A 16 -2.10 -11.42 9.88
CA LEU A 16 -2.34 -11.89 8.53
C LEU A 16 -1.24 -12.87 8.12
N LYS A 17 -1.62 -13.97 7.47
CA LYS A 17 -0.67 -14.98 7.01
C LYS A 17 0.04 -14.52 5.73
N VAL A 18 1.36 -14.43 5.78
CA VAL A 18 2.19 -14.11 4.61
C VAL A 18 1.98 -15.14 3.51
N GLY A 19 1.81 -14.67 2.28
CA GLY A 19 1.54 -15.49 1.11
C GLY A 19 0.06 -15.79 0.87
N SER A 20 -0.82 -15.58 1.86
CA SER A 20 -2.27 -15.77 1.71
C SER A 20 -2.92 -14.62 0.93
N GLN A 21 -4.05 -14.94 0.29
CA GLN A 21 -4.90 -13.99 -0.42
C GLN A 21 -6.09 -13.58 0.43
N TYR A 22 -6.42 -12.29 0.37
CA TYR A 22 -7.54 -11.68 1.08
C TYR A 22 -8.22 -10.65 0.17
N HIS A 23 -9.42 -10.20 0.53
CA HIS A 23 -10.13 -9.14 -0.17
C HIS A 23 -10.20 -7.90 0.72
N LEU A 24 -9.80 -6.75 0.17
CA LEU A 24 -9.91 -5.47 0.84
C LEU A 24 -11.22 -4.81 0.43
N LYS A 25 -12.11 -4.57 1.40
CA LYS A 25 -13.30 -3.76 1.19
C LYS A 25 -13.07 -2.37 1.78
N ALA A 26 -12.93 -1.37 0.93
CA ALA A 26 -12.82 0.01 1.40
C ALA A 26 -14.19 0.51 1.86
N SER A 27 -14.27 1.13 3.05
CA SER A 27 -15.50 1.73 3.60
C SER A 27 -15.95 3.02 2.89
N SER A 28 -15.46 3.26 1.66
CA SER A 28 -15.84 4.40 0.83
C SER A 28 -17.13 4.08 0.06
N PRO A 29 -17.97 5.07 -0.28
CA PRO A 29 -19.16 4.86 -1.12
C PRO A 29 -18.86 4.24 -2.50
N SER A 30 -17.59 4.30 -2.94
CA SER A 30 -17.10 3.60 -4.13
C SER A 30 -16.55 2.20 -3.79
N ALA A 31 -17.17 1.48 -2.85
CA ALA A 31 -16.70 0.23 -2.25
C ALA A 31 -16.32 -0.83 -3.31
N ALA A 32 -15.08 -0.78 -3.76
CA ALA A 32 -14.47 -1.79 -4.61
C ALA A 32 -13.84 -2.83 -3.70
N GLU A 33 -14.20 -4.10 -3.90
CA GLU A 33 -13.53 -5.23 -3.28
C GLU A 33 -12.29 -5.54 -4.10
N LEU A 34 -11.11 -5.36 -3.50
CA LEU A 34 -9.83 -5.51 -4.19
C LEU A 34 -9.10 -6.74 -3.65
N PRO A 35 -8.87 -7.76 -4.48
CA PRO A 35 -8.07 -8.91 -4.06
C PRO A 35 -6.62 -8.49 -3.87
N PHE A 36 -6.03 -8.92 -2.76
CA PHE A 36 -4.64 -8.70 -2.44
C PHE A 36 -3.98 -9.93 -1.85
N ARG A 37 -2.67 -10.02 -2.01
CA ARG A 37 -1.82 -11.03 -1.39
C ARG A 37 -0.91 -10.36 -0.37
N VAL A 38 -0.74 -10.98 0.79
CA VAL A 38 0.23 -10.51 1.80
C VAL A 38 1.63 -10.89 1.32
N ALA A 39 2.45 -9.90 0.96
CA ALA A 39 3.78 -10.14 0.42
C ALA A 39 4.82 -10.36 1.54
N ARG A 40 4.75 -9.54 2.60
CA ARG A 40 5.65 -9.62 3.74
C ARG A 40 5.08 -8.94 4.97
N GLU A 41 5.46 -9.43 6.14
CA GLU A 41 5.34 -8.68 7.38
C GLU A 41 6.55 -7.76 7.54
N ILE A 42 6.31 -6.53 7.97
CA ILE A 42 7.35 -5.51 8.16
C ILE A 42 7.50 -5.31 9.66
N PRO A 43 8.56 -5.87 10.28
CA PRO A 43 8.80 -5.64 11.70
C PRO A 43 9.16 -4.17 11.88
N ARG A 44 8.33 -3.40 12.59
CA ARG A 44 8.76 -2.10 13.11
C ARG A 44 9.45 -2.31 14.44
N ALA A 45 10.62 -1.70 14.58
CA ALA A 45 11.30 -1.55 15.85
C ALA A 45 10.52 -0.56 16.73
N GLN A 46 9.52 -1.03 17.47
CA GLN A 46 9.11 -0.38 18.72
C GLN A 46 8.28 -1.32 19.60
N VAL A 47 8.99 -1.87 20.57
CA VAL A 47 8.54 -2.39 21.86
C VAL A 47 7.71 -1.30 22.55
N ALA A 48 6.43 -1.53 22.86
CA ALA A 48 5.78 -1.11 24.12
C ALA A 48 4.24 -1.02 24.14
N LYS A 49 3.50 -0.99 23.02
CA LYS A 49 2.03 -0.81 23.09
C LYS A 49 1.28 -1.61 22.03
N LYS A 50 0.27 -2.35 22.49
CA LYS A 50 -0.76 -3.14 21.76
C LYS A 50 -0.57 -3.17 20.24
N GLU A 51 -0.14 -4.35 19.81
CA GLU A 51 0.57 -4.75 18.59
C GLU A 51 -0.19 -4.49 17.28
N ALA A 52 -0.23 -3.23 16.83
CA ALA A 52 -0.58 -3.00 15.44
C ALA A 52 0.57 -3.49 14.54
N ARG A 53 0.30 -4.54 13.76
CA ARG A 53 1.25 -5.15 12.83
C ARG A 53 1.19 -4.46 11.48
N HIS A 54 2.32 -4.47 10.77
CA HIS A 54 2.45 -3.81 9.48
C HIS A 54 2.72 -4.86 8.39
N TYR A 55 1.91 -4.84 7.35
CA TYR A 55 1.99 -5.77 6.23
C TYR A 55 2.20 -5.02 4.92
N GLY A 56 3.11 -5.51 4.09
CA GLY A 56 3.19 -5.15 2.68
C GLY A 56 2.24 -6.02 1.89
N LEU A 57 1.34 -5.39 1.14
CA LEU A 57 0.35 -6.06 0.31
C LEU A 57 0.69 -5.90 -1.18
N THR A 58 0.37 -6.90 -1.97
CA THR A 58 0.43 -6.86 -3.44
C THR A 58 -0.97 -7.03 -3.98
N PHE A 59 -1.42 -6.07 -4.78
CA PHE A 59 -2.73 -6.17 -5.43
C PHE A 59 -2.66 -7.13 -6.61
N LEU A 60 -3.75 -7.85 -6.85
CA LEU A 60 -3.95 -8.68 -8.03
C LEU A 60 -5.17 -8.16 -8.80
N PRO A 61 -5.15 -6.90 -9.28
CA PRO A 61 -6.33 -6.28 -9.85
C PRO A 61 -6.67 -6.90 -11.21
N SER A 62 -7.96 -7.06 -11.49
CA SER A 62 -8.42 -7.22 -12.86
C SER A 62 -8.24 -5.90 -13.63
N PRO A 63 -8.25 -5.88 -14.99
CA PRO A 63 -8.14 -4.64 -15.76
C PRO A 63 -9.17 -3.58 -15.37
N GLY A 64 -10.39 -4.00 -15.00
CA GLY A 64 -11.44 -3.10 -14.51
C GLY A 64 -11.18 -2.56 -13.11
N ASP A 65 -10.57 -3.37 -12.24
CA ASP A 65 -10.21 -2.95 -10.88
C ASP A 65 -9.00 -2.02 -10.89
N GLU A 66 -8.07 -2.19 -11.82
CA GLU A 66 -6.94 -1.27 -12.00
C GLU A 66 -7.42 0.14 -12.35
N GLN A 67 -8.39 0.28 -13.27
CA GLN A 67 -8.97 1.57 -13.62
C GLN A 67 -9.64 2.23 -12.41
N ARG A 68 -10.37 1.45 -11.60
CA ARG A 68 -10.98 1.94 -10.35
C ARG A 68 -9.93 2.35 -9.33
N LEU A 69 -8.86 1.59 -9.19
CA LEU A 69 -7.76 1.90 -8.27
C LEU A 69 -7.06 3.19 -8.68
N ARG A 70 -6.85 3.43 -9.99
CA ARG A 70 -6.34 4.70 -10.51
C ARG A 70 -7.24 5.87 -10.13
N LEU A 71 -8.56 5.72 -10.31
CA LEU A 71 -9.53 6.76 -9.94
C LEU A 71 -9.57 7.01 -8.42
N LEU A 72 -9.37 5.98 -7.60
CA LEU A 72 -9.25 6.11 -6.14
C LEU A 72 -7.96 6.83 -5.74
N LEU A 73 -6.82 6.46 -6.34
CA LEU A 73 -5.53 7.10 -6.09
C LEU A 73 -5.54 8.58 -6.47
N ASP A 74 -6.22 8.93 -7.56
CA ASP A 74 -6.31 10.33 -8.00
C ASP A 74 -7.17 11.21 -7.07
N LYS A 75 -8.13 10.60 -6.37
CA LYS A 75 -8.97 11.27 -5.37
C LYS A 75 -8.32 11.38 -3.99
N LEU A 76 -7.25 10.63 -3.72
CA LEU A 76 -6.54 10.75 -2.45
C LEU A 76 -5.77 12.08 -2.45
N PRO A 77 -5.82 12.84 -1.35
CA PRO A 77 -5.03 14.06 -1.24
C PRO A 77 -3.56 13.66 -1.37
N ARG A 78 -2.92 14.10 -2.45
CA ARG A 78 -1.48 13.94 -2.65
C ARG A 78 -0.80 14.75 -1.55
N GLY A 79 -0.34 14.08 -0.50
CA GLY A 79 0.49 14.70 0.52
C GLY A 79 1.69 15.39 -0.13
N ASP A 80 2.00 16.58 0.35
CA ASP A 80 2.88 17.57 -0.28
C ASP A 80 4.14 17.07 -1.02
N SER A 81 4.36 17.74 -2.15
CA SER A 81 5.62 17.91 -2.91
C SER A 81 6.21 16.74 -3.70
N LEU A 82 5.82 16.69 -4.98
CA LEU A 82 6.60 16.17 -6.13
C LEU A 82 8.09 16.59 -6.13
N GLU A 83 8.47 17.64 -5.40
CA GLU A 83 9.85 18.11 -5.23
C GLU A 83 10.73 17.17 -4.39
N GLN A 84 10.19 16.39 -3.44
CA GLN A 84 10.99 15.43 -2.66
C GLN A 84 11.31 14.14 -3.45
N ASP A 85 10.41 13.70 -4.34
CA ASP A 85 10.61 12.50 -5.17
C ASP A 85 11.73 12.70 -6.23
N LYS A 86 11.86 13.92 -6.76
CA LYS A 86 12.97 14.28 -7.68
C LYS A 86 14.33 14.17 -7.00
N ARG A 87 14.47 14.60 -5.73
CA ARG A 87 15.73 14.49 -4.99
C ARG A 87 16.10 13.03 -4.72
N ALA A 88 15.14 12.17 -4.40
CA ALA A 88 15.40 10.74 -4.18
C ALA A 88 15.87 10.01 -5.46
N ARG A 89 15.34 10.38 -6.64
CA ARG A 89 15.78 9.82 -7.93
C ARG A 89 17.11 10.39 -8.41
N SER A 90 17.40 11.66 -8.10
CA SER A 90 18.68 12.31 -8.47
C SER A 90 19.89 11.73 -7.74
N VAL A 91 19.74 11.16 -6.54
CA VAL A 91 20.85 10.58 -5.77
C VAL A 91 21.23 9.17 -6.29
N ARG A 92 20.39 8.54 -7.12
CA ARG A 92 20.64 7.21 -7.71
C ARG A 92 21.33 7.26 -9.09
N GLY A 93 21.90 8.41 -9.45
CA GLY A 93 22.49 8.69 -10.77
C GLY A 93 24.01 8.85 -10.80
N TYR A 94 24.77 8.32 -9.83
CA TYR A 94 26.24 8.23 -9.93
C TYR A 94 26.71 6.80 -9.70
N TRP A 95 26.54 5.97 -10.73
CA TRP A 95 27.59 5.03 -11.12
C TRP A 95 28.30 5.70 -12.32
N SER A 96 29.52 6.16 -12.08
CA SER A 96 30.54 6.48 -13.07
C SER A 96 31.87 6.04 -12.47
#